data_AF-A0A6P1MQN9-F1
#
_entry.id   AF-A0A6P1MQN9-F1
#
_cell.length_a   1.000
_cell.length_b   1.000
_cell.length_c   1.000
_cell.angle_alpha   90.00
_cell.angle_beta   90.00
_cell.angle_gamma   90.00
#
_symmetry.space_group_name_H-M   'P 1'
#
loop_
_entity.id
_entity.type
_entity.pdbx_description
1 polymer ?
#
loop_
_entity_poly.entity_id
_entity_poly.type
_entity_poly.pdbx_seq_one_letter_code
_entity_poly.pdbx_strand_id
1 'polypeptide(L)'
;MKRKITVVLSLIFIISCLVFTGCTSEVKDKNISIKFQDKDYAGTYTGTCENGIPNGQGSFKYKKDKEYLNYKGNFKDGQISDKGTLKTNLLLVKFKEVNRVGEYKGDVINGIPNGNGNFVATNDAKVKYTYEGQWKNGIFNGIGTQTFDDDSLTYIGQWKNGKFIPDFRNLIITFGTDTNMPYTISDKANGFLKKHLELFPADNYEQLAPFVNKTIEYKHISKSPSQYGDQIMVISGTVSQIFEDVVDDDDFKYSATEIYVYDNNDNYYWICYPGTCNIYEGDNVTIYGLPLDSSSYENNGGGTTLVQVIAGCYIENK
;
A
#
# COMPACT_ATOMS: atom_id res chain seq x y z
N MET A 1 -10.28 40.08 84.04
CA MET A 1 -9.76 41.35 83.48
C MET A 1 -8.65 41.03 82.47
N LYS A 2 -8.96 41.21 81.17
CA LYS A 2 -8.12 41.23 79.94
C LYS A 2 -6.99 40.20 79.76
N ARG A 3 -7.29 39.14 79.00
CA ARG A 3 -6.31 38.36 78.19
C ARG A 3 -5.81 39.24 77.03
N LYS A 4 -4.50 39.38 76.87
CA LYS A 4 -3.87 39.90 75.64
C LYS A 4 -3.37 38.71 74.82
N ILE A 5 -3.97 38.52 73.64
CA ILE A 5 -3.53 37.56 72.62
C ILE A 5 -2.53 38.32 71.73
N THR A 6 -1.28 37.87 71.71
CA THR A 6 -0.27 38.33 70.77
C THR A 6 -0.40 37.51 69.51
N VAL A 7 -0.89 38.13 68.43
CA VAL A 7 -0.90 37.55 67.09
C VAL A 7 0.46 37.85 66.45
N VAL A 8 1.27 36.83 66.23
CA VAL A 8 2.47 36.90 65.39
C VAL A 8 2.03 36.59 63.96
N LEU A 9 1.99 37.61 63.10
CA LEU A 9 1.74 37.45 61.67
C LEU A 9 3.00 36.86 61.00
N SER A 10 2.86 35.67 60.45
CA SER A 10 3.84 35.03 59.57
C SER A 10 3.90 35.77 58.23
N LEU A 11 5.09 36.25 57.86
CA LEU A 11 5.39 36.83 56.55
C LEU A 11 5.30 35.73 55.48
N ILE A 12 4.30 35.78 54.61
CA ILE A 12 4.23 34.95 53.40
C ILE A 12 5.08 35.63 52.33
N PHE A 13 6.21 35.01 51.98
CA PHE A 13 7.00 35.36 50.80
C PHE A 13 6.23 34.90 49.55
N ILE A 14 5.62 35.85 48.83
CA ILE A 14 5.03 35.58 47.51
C ILE A 14 6.19 35.50 46.52
N ILE A 15 6.57 34.27 46.15
CA ILE A 15 7.42 34.01 44.98
C ILE A 15 6.55 34.30 43.75
N SER A 16 6.72 35.47 43.14
CA SER A 16 6.19 35.70 41.79
C SER A 16 7.06 34.93 40.80
N CYS A 17 6.66 33.70 40.47
CA CYS A 17 7.07 33.09 39.22
C CYS A 17 6.43 33.92 38.09
N LEU A 18 7.15 34.96 37.64
CA LEU A 18 6.93 35.56 36.33
C LEU A 18 7.26 34.49 35.29
N VAL A 19 6.27 33.67 34.97
CA VAL A 19 6.27 32.93 33.72
C VAL A 19 6.14 34.01 32.65
N PHE A 20 7.22 34.32 31.95
CA PHE A 20 7.14 35.09 30.71
C PHE A 20 6.32 34.27 29.72
N THR A 21 4.99 34.38 29.81
CA THR A 21 4.12 33.93 28.74
C THR A 21 4.40 34.88 27.59
N GLY A 22 5.16 34.45 26.59
CA GLY A 22 5.23 35.16 25.32
C GLY A 22 3.81 35.51 24.90
N CYS A 23 3.57 36.76 24.50
CA CYS A 23 2.23 37.16 24.08
C CYS A 23 1.84 36.31 22.87
N THR A 24 0.91 35.38 23.10
CA THR A 24 0.30 34.62 22.02
C THR A 24 -0.80 35.47 21.38
N SER A 25 -0.87 35.44 20.07
CA SER A 25 -1.91 36.14 19.30
C SER A 25 -2.37 35.31 18.13
N GLU A 26 -3.62 35.48 17.73
CA GLU A 26 -4.13 34.92 16.48
C GLU A 26 -3.97 35.96 15.37
N VAL A 27 -3.45 35.55 14.22
CA VAL A 27 -3.32 36.40 13.03
C VAL A 27 -4.07 35.80 11.86
N LYS A 28 -4.52 36.66 10.96
CA LYS A 28 -5.18 36.27 9.71
C LYS A 28 -4.46 36.89 8.52
N ASP A 29 -4.29 36.08 7.48
CA ASP A 29 -3.69 36.47 6.20
C ASP A 29 -2.34 37.20 6.33
N LYS A 30 -1.53 36.81 7.32
CA LYS A 30 -0.20 37.37 7.56
C LYS A 30 0.77 36.87 6.50
N ASN A 31 1.47 37.76 5.83
CA ASN A 31 2.52 37.38 4.89
C ASN A 31 3.72 36.77 5.65
N ILE A 32 4.10 35.55 5.29
CA ILE A 32 5.28 34.86 5.80
C ILE A 32 6.01 34.14 4.66
N SER A 33 7.24 33.70 4.92
CA SER A 33 7.96 32.76 4.06
C SER A 33 8.23 31.48 4.83
N ILE A 34 7.94 30.33 4.22
CA ILE A 34 8.30 29.02 4.75
C ILE A 34 9.25 28.30 3.81
N LYS A 35 10.12 27.46 4.37
CA LYS A 35 10.93 26.51 3.61
C LYS A 35 10.11 25.25 3.37
N PHE A 36 9.99 24.86 2.11
CA PHE A 36 9.43 23.57 1.72
C PHE A 36 10.41 22.90 0.76
N GLN A 37 10.93 21.75 1.17
CA GLN A 37 12.05 21.07 0.51
C GLN A 37 13.23 22.05 0.35
N ASP A 38 13.73 22.23 -0.86
CA ASP A 38 14.93 23.02 -1.15
C ASP A 38 14.61 24.48 -1.53
N LYS A 39 13.37 24.96 -1.32
CA LYS A 39 12.91 26.29 -1.74
C LYS A 39 12.12 27.05 -0.66
N ASP A 40 12.19 28.37 -0.71
CA ASP A 40 11.37 29.27 0.10
C ASP A 40 10.10 29.69 -0.66
N TYR A 41 8.97 29.68 0.04
CA TYR A 41 7.66 30.04 -0.50
C TYR A 41 7.05 31.17 0.33
N ALA A 42 6.82 32.31 -0.32
CA ALA A 42 6.13 33.45 0.27
C ALA A 42 4.62 33.32 0.09
N GLY A 43 3.87 33.29 1.18
CA GLY A 43 2.43 33.07 1.17
C GLY A 43 1.73 33.68 2.37
N THR A 44 0.44 33.37 2.53
CA THR A 44 -0.36 33.87 3.65
C THR A 44 -0.50 32.81 4.75
N TYR A 45 -0.40 33.27 5.99
CA TYR A 45 -0.54 32.46 7.20
C TYR A 45 -1.72 32.94 8.03
N THR A 46 -2.49 31.98 8.55
CA THR A 46 -3.56 32.23 9.52
C THR A 46 -3.41 31.24 10.66
N GLY A 47 -3.29 31.73 11.89
CA GLY A 47 -3.11 30.91 13.10
C GLY A 47 -2.38 31.63 14.23
N THR A 48 -1.90 30.83 15.19
CA THR A 48 -1.25 31.31 16.40
C THR A 48 0.17 31.83 16.14
N CYS A 49 0.48 33.00 16.70
CA CYS A 49 1.83 33.55 16.76
C CYS A 49 2.28 33.67 18.21
N GLU A 50 3.56 33.46 18.46
CA GLU A 50 4.24 33.85 19.69
C GLU A 50 5.21 34.98 19.37
N ASN A 51 5.09 36.12 20.04
CA ASN A 51 5.91 37.32 19.78
C ASN A 51 5.90 37.74 18.29
N GLY A 52 4.77 37.53 17.61
CA GLY A 52 4.61 37.84 16.20
C GLY A 52 5.30 36.85 15.25
N ILE A 53 5.76 35.70 15.71
CA ILE A 53 6.33 34.62 14.87
C ILE A 53 5.32 33.45 14.87
N PRO A 54 4.96 32.86 13.71
CA PRO A 54 4.08 31.68 13.67
C PRO A 54 4.60 30.58 14.60
N ASN A 55 3.78 30.23 15.60
CA ASN A 55 4.12 29.24 16.62
C ASN A 55 2.82 28.67 17.20
N GLY A 56 2.64 27.35 17.11
CA GLY A 56 1.38 26.66 17.40
C GLY A 56 0.59 26.31 16.14
N GLN A 57 -0.73 26.17 16.26
CA GLN A 57 -1.58 25.70 15.16
C GLN A 57 -1.81 26.80 14.12
N GLY A 58 -1.81 26.42 12.84
CA GLY A 58 -2.16 27.36 11.78
C GLY A 58 -2.29 26.72 10.41
N SER A 59 -2.45 27.59 9.41
CA SER A 59 -2.50 27.23 8.00
C SER A 59 -1.67 28.18 7.17
N PHE A 60 -0.97 27.65 6.18
CA PHE A 60 -0.20 28.40 5.20
C PHE A 60 -0.75 28.12 3.80
N LYS A 61 -0.84 29.18 2.98
CA LYS A 61 -1.27 29.10 1.58
C LYS A 61 -0.30 29.86 0.68
N TYR A 62 0.24 29.15 -0.31
CA TYR A 62 0.96 29.72 -1.44
C TYR A 62 0.22 29.37 -2.73
N LYS A 63 0.14 30.34 -3.64
CA LYS A 63 -0.35 30.15 -5.01
C LYS A 63 0.37 31.10 -5.97
N LYS A 64 0.93 30.56 -7.05
CA LYS A 64 1.49 31.30 -8.18
C LYS A 64 1.17 30.56 -9.45
N ASP A 65 0.41 31.17 -10.35
CA ASP A 65 -0.10 30.52 -11.57
C ASP A 65 -0.81 29.19 -11.25
N LYS A 66 -0.26 28.07 -11.73
CA LYS A 66 -0.73 26.70 -11.46
C LYS A 66 -0.09 26.08 -10.23
N GLU A 67 0.99 26.63 -9.70
CA GLU A 67 1.68 26.13 -8.52
C GLU A 67 0.91 26.48 -7.25
N TYR A 68 0.83 25.54 -6.32
CA TYR A 68 0.24 25.79 -5.01
C TYR A 68 0.85 24.93 -3.91
N LEU A 69 0.84 25.46 -2.68
CA LEU A 69 1.23 24.74 -1.47
C LEU A 69 0.31 25.17 -0.34
N ASN A 70 -0.51 24.25 0.14
CA ASN A 70 -1.43 24.46 1.24
C ASN A 70 -1.07 23.52 2.39
N TYR A 71 -0.71 24.08 3.53
CA TYR A 71 -0.39 23.32 4.73
C TYR A 71 -1.34 23.70 5.87
N LYS A 72 -1.70 22.71 6.69
CA LYS A 72 -2.43 22.92 7.95
C LYS A 72 -1.84 22.03 9.04
N GLY A 73 -1.40 22.62 10.14
CA GLY A 73 -0.80 21.90 11.26
C GLY A 73 0.00 22.80 12.18
N ASN A 74 1.01 22.24 12.85
CA ASN A 74 1.85 23.00 13.77
C ASN A 74 2.92 23.82 13.05
N PHE A 75 3.18 24.99 13.61
CA PHE A 75 4.28 25.85 13.26
C PHE A 75 5.18 26.03 14.48
N LYS A 76 6.48 26.12 14.24
CA LYS A 76 7.48 26.46 15.24
C LYS A 76 8.51 27.37 14.60
N ASP A 77 8.83 28.48 15.25
CA ASP A 77 9.80 29.46 14.78
C ASP A 77 9.56 29.91 13.32
N GLY A 78 8.28 30.05 12.94
CA GLY A 78 7.86 30.49 11.61
C GLY A 78 7.84 29.40 10.55
N GLN A 79 8.22 28.16 10.86
CA GLN A 79 8.30 27.05 9.91
C GLN A 79 7.28 25.95 10.22
N ILE A 80 7.00 25.11 9.22
CA ILE A 80 6.20 23.88 9.40
C ILE A 80 6.90 22.97 10.41
N SER A 81 6.15 22.43 11.36
CA SER A 81 6.66 21.53 12.40
C SER A 81 5.65 20.46 12.76
N ASP A 82 6.14 19.39 13.39
CA ASP A 82 5.34 18.26 13.90
C ASP A 82 4.34 17.75 12.86
N LYS A 83 3.20 17.24 13.31
CA LYS A 83 2.14 16.71 12.45
C LYS A 83 1.35 17.82 11.76
N GLY A 84 1.03 17.59 10.50
CA GLY A 84 0.08 18.38 9.75
C GLY A 84 -0.41 17.65 8.51
N THR A 85 -1.20 18.35 7.70
CA THR A 85 -1.65 17.90 6.38
C THR A 85 -1.16 18.85 5.31
N LEU A 86 -0.80 18.29 4.16
CA LEU A 86 -0.26 19.02 3.02
C LEU A 86 -1.11 18.73 1.77
N LYS A 87 -1.40 19.76 0.99
CA LYS A 87 -1.90 19.65 -0.39
C LYS A 87 -1.08 20.54 -1.31
N THR A 88 -0.36 19.97 -2.26
CA THR A 88 0.53 20.71 -3.17
C THR A 88 0.74 19.97 -4.49
N ASN A 89 1.04 20.68 -5.58
CA ASN A 89 1.57 20.10 -6.82
C ASN A 89 3.09 20.26 -6.98
N LEU A 90 3.79 20.52 -5.88
CA LEU A 90 5.22 20.83 -5.85
C LEU A 90 6.04 19.74 -5.15
N LEU A 91 5.43 18.63 -4.74
CA LEU A 91 6.15 17.61 -3.98
C LEU A 91 7.15 16.90 -4.89
N LEU A 92 8.44 17.07 -4.61
CA LEU A 92 9.51 16.24 -5.16
C LEU A 92 9.69 14.97 -4.32
N VAL A 93 9.47 13.81 -4.91
CA VAL A 93 9.81 12.50 -4.32
C VAL A 93 11.10 12.00 -4.95
N LYS A 94 12.08 11.64 -4.12
CA LYS A 94 13.39 11.14 -4.56
C LYS A 94 13.42 9.62 -4.45
N PHE A 95 13.21 8.90 -5.55
CA PHE A 95 13.39 7.45 -5.62
C PHE A 95 14.87 7.12 -5.86
N LYS A 96 15.26 5.85 -5.69
CA LYS A 96 16.66 5.38 -5.85
C LYS A 96 17.25 5.80 -7.20
N GLU A 97 16.46 5.67 -8.26
CA GLU A 97 16.93 5.86 -9.65
C GLU A 97 16.39 7.13 -10.30
N VAL A 98 15.30 7.69 -9.78
CA VAL A 98 14.59 8.76 -10.45
C VAL A 98 13.86 9.69 -9.48
N ASN A 99 13.76 10.95 -9.86
CA ASN A 99 13.01 11.95 -9.11
C ASN A 99 11.66 12.19 -9.80
N ARG A 100 10.61 12.38 -9.00
CA ARG A 100 9.26 12.68 -9.50
C ARG A 100 8.71 13.90 -8.80
N VAL A 101 8.17 14.84 -9.57
CA VAL A 101 7.37 15.95 -9.04
C VAL A 101 5.90 15.65 -9.33
N GLY A 102 5.04 15.86 -8.33
CA GLY A 102 3.63 15.54 -8.48
C GLY A 102 2.71 16.25 -7.51
N GLU A 103 1.41 16.03 -7.70
CA GLU A 103 0.38 16.40 -6.74
C GLU A 103 0.39 15.45 -5.57
N TYR A 104 0.51 16.00 -4.36
CA TYR A 104 0.43 15.29 -3.11
C TYR A 104 -0.70 15.83 -2.25
N LYS A 105 -1.42 14.90 -1.61
CA LYS A 105 -2.38 15.18 -0.55
C LYS A 105 -2.21 14.15 0.56
N GLY A 106 -1.83 14.56 1.76
CA GLY A 106 -1.69 13.62 2.87
C GLY A 106 -1.05 14.19 4.12
N ASP A 107 -0.68 13.27 5.00
CA ASP A 107 -0.06 13.51 6.28
C ASP A 107 1.42 13.85 6.13
N VAL A 108 1.90 14.82 6.92
CA VAL A 108 3.31 15.19 6.97
C VAL A 108 3.80 15.28 8.40
N ILE A 109 5.09 15.00 8.60
CA ILE A 109 5.84 15.34 9.81
C ILE A 109 6.96 16.30 9.41
N ASN A 110 6.99 17.49 10.00
CA ASN A 110 7.96 18.55 9.65
C ASN A 110 7.98 18.86 8.14
N GLY A 111 6.82 18.84 7.49
CA GLY A 111 6.68 19.10 6.06
C GLY A 111 7.10 17.95 5.14
N ILE A 112 7.55 16.82 5.69
CA ILE A 112 7.94 15.62 4.94
C ILE A 112 6.78 14.62 4.96
N PRO A 113 6.34 14.06 3.81
CA PRO A 113 5.30 13.01 3.76
C PRO A 113 5.58 11.87 4.74
N ASN A 114 4.62 11.62 5.64
CA ASN A 114 4.72 10.62 6.68
C ASN A 114 3.32 10.30 7.23
N GLY A 115 2.90 9.03 7.21
CA GLY A 115 1.51 8.65 7.47
C GLY A 115 0.81 8.24 6.18
N ASN A 116 -0.46 8.60 5.98
CA ASN A 116 -1.17 8.25 4.75
C ASN A 116 -1.14 9.41 3.75
N GLY A 117 -1.06 9.10 2.47
CA GLY A 117 -1.09 10.12 1.43
C GLY A 117 -1.35 9.57 0.04
N ASN A 118 -1.89 10.45 -0.80
CA ASN A 118 -2.10 10.24 -2.22
C ASN A 118 -1.10 11.10 -3.01
N PHE A 119 -0.46 10.50 -4.01
CA PHE A 119 0.48 11.17 -4.91
C PHE A 119 0.16 10.84 -6.36
N VAL A 120 0.07 11.88 -7.18
CA VAL A 120 -0.20 11.79 -8.61
C VAL A 120 0.96 12.42 -9.36
N ALA A 121 1.59 11.65 -10.23
CA ALA A 121 2.70 12.12 -11.04
C ALA A 121 2.69 11.46 -12.42
N THR A 122 3.65 11.83 -13.25
CA THR A 122 3.86 11.25 -14.57
C THR A 122 5.23 10.57 -14.59
N ASN A 123 5.31 9.37 -15.16
CA ASN A 123 6.57 8.65 -15.35
C ASN A 123 7.31 9.13 -16.62
N ASP A 124 8.47 8.55 -16.91
CA ASP A 124 9.29 8.98 -18.07
C ASP A 124 8.63 8.66 -19.43
N ALA A 125 7.73 7.68 -19.47
CA ALA A 125 6.93 7.33 -20.64
C ALA A 125 5.70 8.26 -20.84
N LYS A 126 5.58 9.33 -20.03
CA LYS A 126 4.46 10.28 -20.03
C LYS A 126 3.12 9.68 -19.58
N VAL A 127 3.18 8.55 -18.89
CA VAL A 127 2.01 7.91 -18.28
C VAL A 127 1.78 8.50 -16.91
N LYS A 128 0.55 8.92 -16.64
CA LYS A 128 0.14 9.35 -15.31
C LYS A 128 -0.07 8.13 -14.42
N TYR A 129 0.41 8.21 -13.18
CA TYR A 129 0.19 7.20 -12.17
C TYR A 129 -0.26 7.85 -10.87
N THR A 130 -0.97 7.07 -10.07
CA THR A 130 -1.44 7.44 -8.74
C THR A 130 -0.91 6.43 -7.74
N TYR A 131 -0.32 6.91 -6.65
CA TYR A 131 -0.03 6.12 -5.46
C TYR A 131 -0.94 6.58 -4.32
N GLU A 132 -1.64 5.65 -3.68
CA GLU A 132 -2.38 5.88 -2.44
C GLU A 132 -1.93 4.89 -1.38
N GLY A 133 -1.41 5.38 -0.27
CA GLY A 133 -0.95 4.48 0.77
C GLY A 133 -0.10 5.15 1.84
N GLN A 134 0.72 4.33 2.47
CA GLN A 134 1.57 4.72 3.58
C GLN A 134 2.90 5.34 3.10
N TRP A 135 3.32 6.36 3.83
CA TRP A 135 4.53 7.14 3.60
C TRP A 135 5.40 7.13 4.83
N LYS A 136 6.71 7.07 4.62
CA LYS A 136 7.69 7.26 5.67
C LYS A 136 8.85 8.05 5.11
N ASN A 137 9.22 9.12 5.79
CA ASN A 137 10.38 9.95 5.44
C ASN A 137 10.37 10.43 3.97
N GLY A 138 9.19 10.78 3.45
CA GLY A 138 9.05 11.40 2.13
C GLY A 138 8.95 10.42 0.95
N ILE A 139 8.85 9.12 1.20
CA ILE A 139 8.75 8.09 0.15
C ILE A 139 7.68 7.04 0.50
N PHE A 140 7.15 6.35 -0.52
CA PHE A 140 6.19 5.25 -0.36
C PHE A 140 6.80 4.16 0.54
N ASN A 141 6.13 3.81 1.63
CA ASN A 141 6.62 2.85 2.60
C ASN A 141 5.49 2.34 3.49
N GLY A 142 5.20 1.04 3.42
CA GLY A 142 4.05 0.42 4.07
C GLY A 142 3.05 -0.11 3.04
N ILE A 143 1.79 -0.31 3.44
CA ILE A 143 0.73 -0.76 2.54
C ILE A 143 0.29 0.39 1.62
N GLY A 144 0.11 0.09 0.34
CA GLY A 144 -0.40 1.05 -0.64
C GLY A 144 -0.82 0.41 -1.95
N THR A 145 -1.46 1.25 -2.76
CA THR A 145 -1.98 0.93 -4.09
C THR A 145 -1.35 1.85 -5.11
N GLN A 146 -0.83 1.32 -6.21
CA GLN A 146 -0.40 2.09 -7.37
C GLN A 146 -1.21 1.72 -8.62
N THR A 147 -1.69 2.73 -9.33
CA THR A 147 -2.37 2.59 -10.62
C THR A 147 -1.67 3.43 -11.69
N PHE A 148 -1.65 2.94 -12.92
CA PHE A 148 -1.19 3.68 -14.10
C PHE A 148 -2.38 3.87 -15.04
N ASP A 149 -2.46 5.01 -15.72
CA ASP A 149 -3.58 5.33 -16.61
C ASP A 149 -3.64 4.43 -17.87
N ASP A 150 -2.55 3.72 -18.21
CA ASP A 150 -2.42 2.85 -19.40
C ASP A 150 -2.15 1.38 -19.07
N ASP A 151 -2.18 1.00 -17.79
CA ASP A 151 -1.95 -0.37 -17.33
C ASP A 151 -3.29 -1.01 -16.94
N SER A 152 -3.46 -2.29 -17.23
CA SER A 152 -4.63 -3.05 -16.79
C SER A 152 -4.50 -3.50 -15.33
N LEU A 153 -3.27 -3.53 -14.80
CA LEU A 153 -2.96 -3.95 -13.44
C LEU A 153 -2.98 -2.79 -12.43
N THR A 154 -3.45 -3.10 -11.23
CA THR A 154 -3.35 -2.26 -10.03
C THR A 154 -2.49 -2.96 -8.99
N TYR A 155 -1.34 -2.36 -8.67
CA TYR A 155 -0.36 -2.93 -7.74
C TYR A 155 -0.79 -2.68 -6.30
N ILE A 156 -1.25 -3.72 -5.60
CA ILE A 156 -1.80 -3.63 -4.25
C ILE A 156 -0.94 -4.44 -3.30
N GLY A 157 -0.35 -3.77 -2.29
CA GLY A 157 0.41 -4.49 -1.28
C GLY A 157 1.47 -3.65 -0.58
N GLN A 158 2.57 -4.30 -0.24
CA GLN A 158 3.64 -3.72 0.56
C GLN A 158 4.61 -2.92 -0.33
N TRP A 159 5.01 -1.75 0.18
CA TRP A 159 5.98 -0.84 -0.42
C TRP A 159 7.14 -0.63 0.54
N LYS A 160 8.35 -0.53 0.00
CA LYS A 160 9.55 -0.19 0.75
C LYS A 160 10.45 0.67 -0.10
N ASN A 161 10.75 1.87 0.41
CA ASN A 161 11.61 2.84 -0.26
C ASN A 161 11.17 3.12 -1.71
N GLY A 162 9.86 3.22 -1.94
CA GLY A 162 9.31 3.50 -3.26
C GLY A 162 9.15 2.29 -4.19
N LYS A 163 9.63 1.11 -3.80
CA LYS A 163 9.48 -0.13 -4.57
C LYS A 163 8.31 -0.96 -4.07
N PHE A 164 7.56 -1.55 -4.99
CA PHE A 164 6.56 -2.57 -4.69
C PHE A 164 7.28 -3.87 -4.31
N ILE A 165 7.00 -4.40 -3.12
CA ILE A 165 7.64 -5.60 -2.56
C ILE A 165 6.55 -6.57 -2.06
N PRO A 166 5.77 -7.18 -2.96
CA PRO A 166 4.65 -8.03 -2.58
C PRO A 166 5.11 -9.30 -1.87
N ASP A 167 4.31 -9.77 -0.92
CA ASP A 167 4.30 -11.19 -0.60
C ASP A 167 3.39 -11.91 -1.61
N PHE A 168 3.37 -13.25 -1.60
CA PHE A 168 2.56 -14.00 -2.56
C PHE A 168 1.07 -13.63 -2.51
N ARG A 169 0.53 -13.34 -1.32
CA ARG A 169 -0.86 -12.90 -1.16
C ARG A 169 -1.11 -11.56 -1.86
N ASN A 170 -0.22 -10.59 -1.73
CA ASN A 170 -0.32 -9.30 -2.41
C ASN A 170 -0.20 -9.44 -3.93
N LEU A 171 0.60 -10.40 -4.41
CA LEU A 171 0.71 -10.66 -5.84
C LEU A 171 -0.60 -11.20 -6.43
N ILE A 172 -1.20 -12.23 -5.84
CA ILE A 172 -2.48 -12.77 -6.34
C ILE A 172 -3.60 -11.72 -6.24
N ILE A 173 -3.59 -10.86 -5.24
CA ILE A 173 -4.53 -9.72 -5.20
C ILE A 173 -4.29 -8.78 -6.40
N THR A 174 -3.03 -8.49 -6.70
CA THR A 174 -2.64 -7.63 -7.82
C THR A 174 -3.06 -8.24 -9.17
N PHE A 175 -2.78 -9.52 -9.41
CA PHE A 175 -3.20 -10.22 -10.64
C PHE A 175 -4.72 -10.23 -10.81
N GLY A 176 -5.49 -10.33 -9.72
CA GLY A 176 -6.95 -10.25 -9.79
C GLY A 176 -7.50 -8.90 -10.27
N THR A 177 -6.68 -7.84 -10.24
CA THR A 177 -7.07 -6.52 -10.75
C THR A 177 -6.90 -6.36 -12.26
N ASP A 178 -6.23 -7.31 -12.93
CA ASP A 178 -6.04 -7.23 -14.37
C ASP A 178 -7.39 -7.21 -15.09
N THR A 179 -7.68 -6.11 -15.78
CA THR A 179 -8.94 -5.99 -16.53
C THR A 179 -9.06 -6.99 -17.69
N ASN A 180 -7.95 -7.60 -18.13
CA ASN A 180 -7.96 -8.63 -19.17
C ASN A 180 -8.38 -10.01 -18.65
N MET A 181 -8.12 -10.30 -17.36
CA MET A 181 -8.46 -11.59 -16.74
C MET A 181 -8.82 -11.41 -15.25
N PRO A 182 -9.87 -10.62 -14.95
CA PRO A 182 -10.16 -10.19 -13.59
C PRO A 182 -10.67 -11.35 -12.74
N TYR A 183 -10.35 -11.31 -11.45
CA TYR A 183 -10.94 -12.21 -10.47
C TYR A 183 -10.96 -11.57 -9.08
N THR A 184 -11.77 -12.13 -8.18
CA THR A 184 -11.86 -11.65 -6.80
C THR A 184 -11.34 -12.71 -5.82
N ILE A 185 -10.90 -12.26 -4.65
CA ILE A 185 -10.52 -13.19 -3.57
C ILE A 185 -11.60 -13.09 -2.50
N SER A 186 -12.32 -14.20 -2.28
CA SER A 186 -13.34 -14.28 -1.23
C SER A 186 -12.76 -14.05 0.17
N ASP A 187 -13.59 -13.62 1.13
CA ASP A 187 -13.17 -13.45 2.53
C ASP A 187 -12.57 -14.74 3.13
N LYS A 188 -13.09 -15.91 2.73
CA LYS A 188 -12.54 -17.21 3.12
C LYS A 188 -11.13 -17.40 2.59
N ALA A 189 -10.94 -17.26 1.27
CA ALA A 189 -9.63 -17.39 0.61
C ALA A 189 -8.62 -16.41 1.21
N ASN A 190 -9.04 -15.15 1.36
CA ASN A 190 -8.23 -14.11 1.97
C ASN A 190 -7.84 -14.44 3.42
N GLY A 191 -8.79 -14.96 4.20
CA GLY A 191 -8.57 -15.40 5.58
C GLY A 191 -7.63 -16.60 5.69
N PHE A 192 -7.71 -17.55 4.75
CA PHE A 192 -6.82 -18.70 4.66
C PHE A 192 -5.39 -18.25 4.34
N LEU A 193 -5.20 -17.48 3.26
CA LEU A 193 -3.90 -16.96 2.82
C LEU A 193 -3.21 -16.14 3.91
N LYS A 194 -3.96 -15.33 4.66
CA LYS A 194 -3.40 -14.55 5.76
C LYS A 194 -2.86 -15.40 6.91
N LYS A 195 -3.47 -16.57 7.16
CA LYS A 195 -3.10 -17.47 8.26
C LYS A 195 -2.07 -18.52 7.87
N HIS A 196 -2.02 -18.86 6.58
CA HIS A 196 -1.31 -20.03 6.07
C HIS A 196 -0.40 -19.68 4.89
N LEU A 197 0.21 -18.50 4.89
CA LEU A 197 1.08 -18.06 3.80
C LEU A 197 2.32 -18.96 3.65
N GLU A 198 2.72 -19.63 4.72
CA GLU A 198 3.78 -20.65 4.74
C GLU A 198 3.47 -21.88 3.88
N LEU A 199 2.21 -22.10 3.49
CA LEU A 199 1.82 -23.18 2.58
C LEU A 199 1.99 -22.81 1.10
N PHE A 200 2.48 -21.60 0.80
CA PHE A 200 2.57 -21.06 -0.56
C PHE A 200 4.02 -20.64 -0.85
N PRO A 201 4.91 -21.58 -1.24
CA PRO A 201 4.64 -23.00 -1.46
C PRO A 201 4.87 -23.83 -0.19
N ALA A 202 4.21 -24.99 -0.10
CA ALA A 202 4.45 -25.95 0.97
C ALA A 202 5.71 -26.77 0.67
N ASP A 203 6.44 -27.13 1.73
CA ASP A 203 7.67 -27.94 1.61
C ASP A 203 7.37 -29.38 1.21
N ASN A 204 6.20 -29.90 1.61
CA ASN A 204 5.75 -31.27 1.39
C ASN A 204 4.24 -31.40 1.54
N TYR A 205 3.72 -32.55 1.11
CA TYR A 205 2.30 -32.87 1.16
C TYR A 205 1.73 -32.90 2.58
N GLU A 206 2.51 -33.31 3.59
CA GLU A 206 2.03 -33.46 4.97
C GLU A 206 1.58 -32.12 5.58
N GLN A 207 2.22 -31.01 5.21
CA GLN A 207 1.80 -29.66 5.63
C GLN A 207 0.40 -29.29 5.08
N LEU A 208 0.06 -29.78 3.88
CA LEU A 208 -1.20 -29.48 3.20
C LEU A 208 -2.32 -30.45 3.56
N ALA A 209 -1.99 -31.70 3.88
CA ALA A 209 -2.94 -32.80 4.06
C ALA A 209 -4.18 -32.45 4.93
N PRO A 210 -4.09 -31.69 6.04
CA PRO A 210 -5.26 -31.30 6.83
C PRO A 210 -6.30 -30.46 6.07
N PHE A 211 -5.88 -29.75 5.02
CA PHE A 211 -6.72 -28.84 4.25
C PHE A 211 -7.18 -29.43 2.92
N VAL A 212 -6.60 -30.55 2.49
CA VAL A 212 -6.88 -31.17 1.19
C VAL A 212 -8.30 -31.74 1.15
N ASN A 213 -9.07 -31.30 0.15
CA ASN A 213 -10.38 -31.85 -0.16
C ASN A 213 -10.42 -32.31 -1.63
N LYS A 214 -10.25 -33.62 -1.83
CA LYS A 214 -10.24 -34.27 -3.15
C LYS A 214 -11.62 -34.33 -3.82
N THR A 215 -12.70 -33.95 -3.13
CA THR A 215 -14.05 -33.92 -3.72
C THR A 215 -14.37 -32.61 -4.41
N ILE A 216 -13.51 -31.60 -4.29
CA ILE A 216 -13.66 -30.33 -5.01
C ILE A 216 -13.28 -30.57 -6.47
N GLU A 217 -14.12 -30.10 -7.37
CA GLU A 217 -13.99 -30.30 -8.82
C GLU A 217 -14.24 -28.94 -9.49
N TYR A 218 -13.87 -28.81 -10.77
CA TYR A 218 -14.11 -27.60 -11.57
C TYR A 218 -15.52 -27.03 -11.39
N LYS A 219 -16.56 -27.88 -11.58
CA LYS A 219 -17.98 -27.50 -11.48
C LYS A 219 -18.39 -26.91 -10.13
N HIS A 220 -17.69 -27.27 -9.04
CA HIS A 220 -17.96 -26.73 -7.72
C HIS A 220 -17.50 -25.28 -7.63
N ILE A 221 -16.30 -24.99 -8.14
CA ILE A 221 -15.76 -23.62 -8.17
C ILE A 221 -16.56 -22.76 -9.14
N SER A 222 -16.90 -23.27 -10.34
CA SER A 222 -17.73 -22.51 -11.30
C SER A 222 -19.11 -22.14 -10.75
N LYS A 223 -19.68 -22.97 -9.87
CA LYS A 223 -20.99 -22.71 -9.26
C LYS A 223 -20.89 -21.73 -8.08
N SER A 224 -19.85 -21.84 -7.26
CA SER A 224 -19.74 -21.10 -6.00
C SER A 224 -18.28 -21.01 -5.53
N PRO A 225 -17.46 -20.16 -6.16
CA PRO A 225 -16.02 -20.11 -5.89
C PRO A 225 -15.71 -19.72 -4.44
N SER A 226 -16.49 -18.79 -3.88
CA SER A 226 -16.33 -18.30 -2.51
C SER A 226 -16.60 -19.34 -1.41
N GLN A 227 -17.20 -20.50 -1.75
CA GLN A 227 -17.53 -21.53 -0.75
C GLN A 227 -16.29 -22.30 -0.28
N TYR A 228 -15.28 -22.45 -1.13
CA TYR A 228 -14.17 -23.41 -0.98
C TYR A 228 -12.82 -22.75 -0.66
N GLY A 229 -12.77 -21.42 -0.49
CA GLY A 229 -11.55 -20.67 -0.21
C GLY A 229 -10.88 -20.97 1.15
N ASP A 230 -11.23 -22.05 1.83
CA ASP A 230 -10.58 -22.54 3.05
C ASP A 230 -10.14 -24.01 2.93
N GLN A 231 -10.14 -24.56 1.71
CA GLN A 231 -9.78 -25.94 1.41
C GLN A 231 -8.86 -26.01 0.18
N ILE A 232 -7.93 -26.94 0.19
CA ILE A 232 -7.01 -27.18 -0.92
C ILE A 232 -7.63 -28.20 -1.88
N MET A 233 -7.86 -27.80 -3.13
CA MET A 233 -8.32 -28.70 -4.19
C MET A 233 -7.15 -29.39 -4.86
N VAL A 234 -7.43 -30.52 -5.53
CA VAL A 234 -6.43 -31.32 -6.25
C VAL A 234 -6.79 -31.34 -7.73
N ILE A 235 -5.85 -30.93 -8.57
CA ILE A 235 -5.99 -30.84 -10.02
C ILE A 235 -5.01 -31.83 -10.63
N SER A 236 -5.44 -32.63 -11.59
CA SER A 236 -4.53 -33.45 -12.40
C SER A 236 -4.79 -33.14 -13.86
N GLY A 237 -3.75 -32.80 -14.59
CA GLY A 237 -3.88 -32.37 -15.97
C GLY A 237 -2.53 -32.19 -16.64
N THR A 238 -2.58 -31.65 -17.85
CA THR A 238 -1.41 -31.36 -18.67
C THR A 238 -1.17 -29.86 -18.68
N VAL A 239 0.08 -29.45 -18.53
CA VAL A 239 0.49 -28.04 -18.64
C VAL A 239 0.37 -27.61 -20.09
N SER A 240 -0.49 -26.63 -20.39
CA SER A 240 -0.61 -26.05 -21.73
C SER A 240 0.32 -24.88 -21.96
N GLN A 241 0.57 -24.07 -20.93
CA GLN A 241 1.46 -22.91 -20.98
C GLN A 241 2.04 -22.65 -19.58
N ILE A 242 3.26 -22.12 -19.53
CA ILE A 242 3.92 -21.79 -18.27
C ILE A 242 4.86 -20.59 -18.45
N PHE A 243 4.84 -19.68 -17.49
CA PHE A 243 5.68 -18.48 -17.47
C PHE A 243 6.25 -18.27 -16.07
N GLU A 244 7.53 -17.94 -15.98
CA GLU A 244 8.16 -17.55 -14.71
C GLU A 244 8.48 -16.06 -14.75
N ASP A 245 8.07 -15.34 -13.70
CA ASP A 245 8.49 -13.98 -13.43
C ASP A 245 9.48 -14.00 -12.26
N VAL A 246 10.66 -13.44 -12.47
CA VAL A 246 11.75 -13.40 -11.49
C VAL A 246 12.26 -11.98 -11.38
N VAL A 247 12.06 -11.40 -10.21
CA VAL A 247 12.65 -10.13 -9.80
C VAL A 247 13.83 -10.42 -8.88
N ASP A 248 15.03 -10.09 -9.33
CA ASP A 248 16.26 -10.16 -8.53
C ASP A 248 16.91 -8.76 -8.45
N ASP A 249 16.53 -8.01 -7.42
CA ASP A 249 17.10 -6.70 -7.08
C ASP A 249 17.89 -6.82 -5.77
N ASP A 250 18.91 -5.98 -5.59
CA ASP A 250 19.69 -5.87 -4.34
C ASP A 250 18.81 -5.75 -3.08
N ASP A 251 17.65 -5.09 -3.23
CA ASP A 251 16.74 -4.78 -2.13
C ASP A 251 15.61 -5.82 -1.94
N PHE A 252 15.32 -6.63 -2.95
CA PHE A 252 14.15 -7.52 -3.00
C PHE A 252 14.33 -8.63 -4.05
N LYS A 253 14.07 -9.87 -3.63
CA LYS A 253 14.02 -11.02 -4.54
C LYS A 253 12.64 -11.64 -4.46
N TYR A 254 12.05 -11.89 -5.62
CA TYR A 254 10.77 -12.53 -5.76
C TYR A 254 10.72 -13.38 -7.02
N SER A 255 9.99 -14.48 -6.96
CA SER A 255 9.60 -15.21 -8.15
C SER A 255 8.19 -15.76 -8.03
N ALA A 256 7.49 -15.82 -9.16
CA ALA A 256 6.23 -16.53 -9.34
C ALA A 256 6.26 -17.30 -10.65
N THR A 257 5.47 -18.36 -10.69
CA THR A 257 5.17 -19.11 -11.90
C THR A 257 3.67 -19.02 -12.18
N GLU A 258 3.31 -18.60 -13.39
CA GLU A 258 1.95 -18.73 -13.91
C GLU A 258 1.86 -20.01 -14.73
N ILE A 259 0.93 -20.90 -14.37
CA ILE A 259 0.79 -22.22 -14.99
C ILE A 259 -0.63 -22.36 -15.50
N TYR A 260 -0.78 -22.62 -16.79
CA TYR A 260 -2.05 -22.98 -17.41
C TYR A 260 -2.12 -24.49 -17.54
N VAL A 261 -3.17 -25.08 -16.99
CA VAL A 261 -3.38 -26.53 -16.97
C VAL A 261 -4.76 -26.84 -17.50
N TYR A 262 -4.89 -27.92 -18.26
CA TYR A 262 -6.19 -28.49 -18.61
C TYR A 262 -6.30 -29.94 -18.16
N ASP A 263 -7.49 -30.33 -17.69
CA ASP A 263 -7.77 -31.73 -17.33
C ASP A 263 -8.35 -32.52 -18.51
N ASN A 264 -8.58 -33.82 -18.30
CA ASN A 264 -9.08 -34.74 -19.34
C ASN A 264 -10.50 -34.43 -19.84
N ASN A 265 -11.22 -33.49 -19.21
CA ASN A 265 -12.54 -33.04 -19.63
C ASN A 265 -12.50 -31.65 -20.28
N ASP A 266 -11.32 -31.18 -20.71
CA ASP A 266 -11.11 -29.84 -21.26
C ASP A 266 -11.53 -28.71 -20.30
N ASN A 267 -11.43 -28.94 -18.99
CA ASN A 267 -11.54 -27.86 -18.02
C ASN A 267 -10.18 -27.18 -17.85
N TYR A 268 -10.17 -25.84 -17.86
CA TYR A 268 -8.94 -25.06 -17.79
C TYR A 268 -8.75 -24.41 -16.41
N TYR A 269 -7.50 -24.35 -15.97
CA TYR A 269 -7.09 -23.79 -14.69
C TYR A 269 -5.94 -22.82 -14.93
N TRP A 270 -5.99 -21.66 -14.27
CA TRP A 270 -4.87 -20.72 -14.16
C TRP A 270 -4.33 -20.78 -12.74
N ILE A 271 -3.10 -21.26 -12.61
CA ILE A 271 -2.43 -21.43 -11.33
C ILE A 271 -1.40 -20.31 -11.17
N CYS A 272 -1.60 -19.48 -10.17
CA CYS A 272 -0.54 -18.61 -9.66
C CYS A 272 0.26 -19.42 -8.63
N TYR A 273 1.52 -19.72 -8.90
CA TYR A 273 2.39 -20.48 -8.00
C TYR A 273 3.54 -19.59 -7.49
N PRO A 274 3.83 -19.57 -6.19
CA PRO A 274 4.96 -18.83 -5.63
C PRO A 274 6.27 -19.55 -5.90
N GLY A 275 7.28 -18.81 -6.36
CA GLY A 275 8.58 -19.38 -6.72
C GLY A 275 8.65 -19.83 -8.18
N THR A 276 9.78 -20.45 -8.50
CA THR A 276 10.03 -21.17 -9.77
C THR A 276 9.75 -22.66 -9.58
N CYS A 277 9.49 -23.40 -10.66
CA CYS A 277 9.25 -24.84 -10.58
C CYS A 277 9.84 -25.63 -11.76
N ASN A 278 10.22 -26.88 -11.51
CA ASN A 278 10.83 -27.76 -12.51
C ASN A 278 9.76 -28.57 -13.27
N ILE A 279 8.85 -27.86 -13.92
CA ILE A 279 7.86 -28.43 -14.86
C ILE A 279 7.87 -27.61 -16.15
N TYR A 280 7.43 -28.22 -17.25
CA TYR A 280 7.44 -27.61 -18.57
C TYR A 280 6.09 -27.78 -19.27
N GLU A 281 5.88 -27.02 -20.36
CA GLU A 281 4.76 -27.23 -21.27
C GLU A 281 4.72 -28.69 -21.75
N GLY A 282 3.54 -29.30 -21.68
CA GLY A 282 3.31 -30.71 -22.03
C GLY A 282 3.47 -31.70 -20.87
N ASP A 283 4.02 -31.29 -19.73
CA ASP A 283 4.15 -32.17 -18.57
C ASP A 283 2.78 -32.51 -17.96
N ASN A 284 2.67 -33.75 -17.46
CA ASN A 284 1.51 -34.17 -16.68
C ASN A 284 1.79 -33.94 -15.20
N VAL A 285 0.92 -33.16 -14.57
CA VAL A 285 1.13 -32.69 -13.20
C VAL A 285 -0.06 -33.03 -12.32
N THR A 286 0.20 -33.16 -11.03
CA THR A 286 -0.82 -33.00 -9.98
C THR A 286 -0.52 -31.74 -9.19
N ILE A 287 -1.46 -30.81 -9.21
CA ILE A 287 -1.37 -29.53 -8.52
C ILE A 287 -2.33 -29.52 -7.34
N TYR A 288 -1.82 -29.07 -6.20
CA TYR A 288 -2.60 -28.74 -5.01
C TYR A 288 -2.68 -27.23 -4.94
N GLY A 289 -3.88 -26.70 -4.73
CA GLY A 289 -4.04 -25.25 -4.63
C GLY A 289 -5.35 -24.80 -4.01
N LEU A 290 -5.35 -23.57 -3.54
CA LEU A 290 -6.52 -22.91 -2.97
C LEU A 290 -7.34 -22.29 -4.10
N PRO A 291 -8.62 -22.67 -4.30
CA PRO A 291 -9.47 -22.03 -5.27
C PRO A 291 -9.76 -20.58 -4.87
N LEU A 292 -9.59 -19.65 -5.80
CA LEU A 292 -9.81 -18.22 -5.59
C LEU A 292 -11.14 -17.78 -6.20
N ASP A 293 -11.27 -17.93 -7.52
CA ASP A 293 -12.44 -17.52 -8.31
C ASP A 293 -12.48 -18.25 -9.67
N SER A 294 -13.44 -17.90 -10.52
CA SER A 294 -13.34 -18.11 -11.97
C SER A 294 -12.90 -16.82 -12.68
N SER A 295 -12.24 -16.96 -13.82
CA SER A 295 -11.98 -15.86 -14.75
C SER A 295 -12.11 -16.34 -16.21
N SER A 296 -11.79 -15.48 -17.16
CA SER A 296 -11.84 -15.80 -18.58
C SER A 296 -10.95 -14.89 -19.41
N TYR A 297 -10.44 -15.40 -20.52
CA TYR A 297 -9.66 -14.62 -21.49
C TYR A 297 -10.06 -14.95 -22.93
N GLU A 298 -9.77 -14.04 -23.85
CA GLU A 298 -9.96 -14.27 -25.29
C GLU A 298 -8.93 -15.26 -25.82
N ASN A 299 -9.38 -16.25 -26.58
CA ASN A 299 -8.49 -17.24 -27.20
C ASN A 299 -8.19 -16.91 -28.65
N ASN A 300 -7.12 -17.51 -29.18
CA ASN A 300 -6.66 -17.31 -30.57
C ASN A 300 -7.71 -17.71 -31.63
N GLY A 301 -8.74 -18.45 -31.26
CA GLY A 301 -9.87 -18.81 -32.13
C GLY A 301 -10.97 -17.75 -32.18
N GLY A 302 -10.81 -16.61 -31.50
CA GLY A 302 -11.82 -15.55 -31.41
C GLY A 302 -12.97 -15.87 -30.44
N GLY A 303 -12.82 -16.90 -29.60
CA GLY A 303 -13.75 -17.25 -28.54
C GLY A 303 -13.21 -16.87 -27.15
N THR A 304 -13.90 -17.32 -26.12
CA THR A 304 -13.50 -17.10 -24.71
C THR A 304 -13.17 -18.44 -24.07
N THR A 305 -12.04 -18.50 -23.37
CA THR A 305 -11.68 -19.64 -22.51
C THR A 305 -12.01 -19.29 -21.06
N LEU A 306 -12.81 -20.15 -20.42
CA LEU A 306 -13.12 -20.04 -18.99
C LEU A 306 -12.07 -20.79 -18.19
N VAL A 307 -11.59 -20.18 -17.10
CA VAL A 307 -10.60 -20.78 -16.20
C VAL A 307 -11.05 -20.72 -14.75
N GLN A 308 -10.64 -21.70 -13.95
CA GLN A 308 -10.62 -21.56 -12.49
C GLN A 308 -9.26 -21.01 -12.07
N VAL A 309 -9.29 -19.96 -11.25
CA VAL A 309 -8.09 -19.30 -10.73
C VAL A 309 -7.72 -19.91 -9.39
N ILE A 310 -6.48 -20.39 -9.30
CA ILE A 310 -5.99 -21.18 -8.18
C ILE A 310 -4.69 -20.57 -7.66
N ALA A 311 -4.59 -20.37 -6.35
CA ALA A 311 -3.29 -20.16 -5.70
C ALA A 311 -2.64 -21.52 -5.48
N GLY A 312 -1.62 -21.85 -6.26
CA GLY A 312 -0.89 -23.12 -6.17
C GLY A 312 -0.04 -23.17 -4.91
N CYS A 313 -0.11 -24.28 -4.18
CA CYS A 313 0.70 -24.51 -2.98
C CYS A 313 1.74 -25.62 -3.15
N TYR A 314 1.46 -26.63 -3.96
CA TYR A 314 2.37 -27.77 -4.18
C TYR A 314 2.11 -28.45 -5.52
N ILE A 315 3.17 -28.97 -6.13
CA ILE A 315 3.14 -29.58 -7.46
C ILE A 315 3.89 -30.92 -7.41
N GLU A 316 3.25 -31.97 -7.92
CA GLU A 316 3.84 -33.28 -8.15
C GLU A 316 3.98 -33.50 -9.66
N ASN A 317 5.20 -33.71 -10.14
CA ASN A 317 5.46 -34.12 -11.52
C ASN A 317 5.25 -35.64 -11.64
N LYS A 318 4.52 -36.11 -12.66
CA LYS A 318 4.15 -37.53 -12.85
C LYS A 318 4.97 -38.23 -13.92
#